data_AF-A0A934GR83-F1
#
_entry.id   AF-A0A934GR83-F1
#
_cell.length_a   1.000
_cell.length_b   1.000
_cell.length_c   1.000
_cell.angle_alpha   90.00
_cell.angle_beta   90.00
_cell.angle_gamma   90.00
#
_symmetry.space_group_name_H-M   'P 1'
#
loop_
_entity.id
_entity.type
_entity.pdbx_description
1 polymer ?
#
loop_
_entity_poly.entity_id
_entity_poly.type
_entity_poly.pdbx_seq_one_letter_code
_entity_poly.pdbx_strand_id
1 'polypeptide(L)'
;MNTRKPLLVALLVLMGAVLACSAGRDNITIADLPQYVCPSATPHPTDTPLPTSPPVYPAFFAANLPSPYFSGMIFMRWVAQNAGTIYLRYSGQMSSFPYFWLGSNNQYLPIGFSGGGMGGSGGYTLIVPANVHTVTISLYATNGGFPQNFTAYRGVPSIIPAPYPCCMPNPIYPTPRPTYTPYPTPTPYIRTNDYFTGDMVYTARQPSGLQLGFRVTHIQSIEAATVDDDSNPQSLYTWTLTIRNVGRIPYTVFPPAQMYISVIRRASGGEITGVWGPSLEAADEAGLNFVDSTWDMQDIAPDETRTFQLAAYGPVGTPFRIAYVMNASTRPPVDGVQPTEVPGSNIVSWLNQANTECTGEIEPPR
;
A
#
# COMPACT_ATOMS: atom_id res chain seq x y z
N MET A 1 -49.17 52.59 -43.13
CA MET A 1 -48.22 51.58 -43.65
C MET A 1 -47.16 51.34 -42.57
N ASN A 2 -47.12 50.12 -42.04
CA ASN A 2 -46.42 49.75 -40.80
C ASN A 2 -45.09 49.05 -41.13
N THR A 3 -44.02 49.80 -41.38
CA THR A 3 -42.69 49.28 -41.78
C THR A 3 -41.74 48.99 -40.62
N ARG A 4 -42.20 49.07 -39.35
CA ARG A 4 -41.36 48.83 -38.16
C ARG A 4 -41.33 47.37 -37.65
N LYS A 5 -42.06 46.44 -38.27
CA LYS A 5 -42.12 45.04 -37.83
C LYS A 5 -40.99 44.09 -38.31
N PRO A 6 -40.29 44.28 -39.45
CA PRO A 6 -39.32 43.28 -39.91
C PRO A 6 -37.97 43.34 -39.16
N LEU A 7 -37.61 44.51 -38.62
CA LEU A 7 -36.30 44.70 -37.96
C LEU A 7 -36.25 44.04 -36.57
N LEU A 8 -37.38 44.00 -35.87
CA LEU A 8 -37.48 43.41 -34.54
C LEU A 8 -37.47 41.87 -34.59
N VAL A 9 -38.05 41.28 -35.64
CA VAL A 9 -38.02 39.83 -35.88
C VAL A 9 -36.62 39.38 -36.29
N ALA A 10 -35.92 40.13 -37.16
CA ALA A 10 -34.55 39.81 -37.54
C ALA A 10 -33.59 39.85 -36.34
N LEU A 11 -33.75 40.83 -35.43
CA LEU A 11 -32.92 40.94 -34.23
C LEU A 11 -33.18 39.81 -33.22
N LEU A 12 -34.44 39.37 -33.08
CA LEU A 12 -34.82 38.23 -32.24
C LEU A 12 -34.30 36.90 -32.78
N VAL A 13 -34.32 36.70 -34.10
CA VAL A 13 -33.73 35.51 -34.74
C VAL A 13 -32.21 35.51 -34.60
N LEU A 14 -31.55 36.67 -34.74
CA LEU A 14 -30.10 36.78 -34.56
C LEU A 14 -29.68 36.54 -33.10
N MET A 15 -30.43 37.07 -32.13
CA MET A 15 -30.18 36.80 -30.71
C MET A 15 -30.44 35.32 -30.35
N GLY A 16 -31.46 34.70 -30.94
CA GLY A 16 -31.70 33.25 -30.79
C GLY A 16 -30.55 32.40 -31.34
N ALA A 17 -29.99 32.76 -32.49
CA ALA A 17 -28.84 32.08 -33.07
C ALA A 17 -27.56 32.24 -32.22
N VAL A 18 -27.35 33.40 -31.61
CA VAL A 18 -26.20 33.63 -30.71
C VAL A 18 -26.33 32.84 -29.41
N LEU A 19 -27.55 32.75 -28.83
CA LEU A 19 -27.82 31.94 -27.63
C LEU A 19 -27.66 30.43 -27.87
N ALA A 20 -28.06 29.94 -29.06
CA ALA A 20 -27.84 28.55 -29.45
C ALA A 20 -26.35 28.21 -29.63
N CYS A 21 -25.55 29.15 -30.14
CA CYS A 21 -24.10 28.98 -30.27
C CYS A 21 -23.33 29.10 -28.94
N SER A 22 -23.84 29.84 -27.95
CA SER A 22 -23.18 29.96 -26.64
C SER A 22 -23.49 28.80 -25.69
N ALA A 23 -24.67 28.16 -25.82
CA ALA A 23 -25.06 27.05 -24.96
C ALA A 23 -24.34 25.72 -25.27
N GLY A 24 -23.61 25.63 -26.40
CA GLY A 24 -22.91 24.41 -26.83
C GLY A 24 -21.43 24.31 -26.48
N ARG A 25 -20.77 25.38 -25.99
CA ARG A 25 -19.31 25.34 -25.73
C ARG A 25 -18.94 24.57 -24.47
N ASP A 26 -19.76 24.65 -23.43
CA ASP A 26 -19.46 24.02 -22.14
C ASP A 26 -19.62 22.49 -22.16
N ASN A 27 -20.30 21.94 -23.19
CA ASN A 27 -20.54 20.51 -23.35
C ASN A 27 -19.48 19.78 -24.20
N ILE A 28 -18.46 20.48 -24.70
CA ILE A 28 -17.43 19.88 -25.59
C ILE A 28 -16.06 19.82 -24.91
N THR A 29 -15.80 20.66 -23.91
CA THR A 29 -14.47 20.76 -23.31
C THR A 29 -14.30 19.80 -22.16
N ILE A 30 -13.21 19.02 -22.18
CA ILE A 30 -12.78 18.20 -21.06
C ILE A 30 -11.46 18.77 -20.54
N ALA A 31 -11.38 19.10 -19.25
CA ALA A 31 -10.17 19.74 -18.67
C ALA A 31 -9.08 18.74 -18.26
N ASP A 32 -9.48 17.54 -17.85
CA ASP A 32 -8.57 16.52 -17.31
C ASP A 32 -8.41 15.34 -18.28
N LEU A 33 -7.26 14.68 -18.21
CA LEU A 33 -7.07 13.37 -18.83
C LEU A 33 -7.90 12.32 -18.08
N PRO A 34 -8.39 11.27 -18.77
CA PRO A 34 -8.91 10.10 -18.08
C PRO A 34 -7.95 9.59 -17.02
N GLN A 35 -8.47 8.92 -16.01
CA GLN A 35 -7.65 8.24 -15.02
C GLN A 35 -8.02 6.76 -15.04
N TYR A 36 -6.98 5.95 -15.13
CA TYR A 36 -7.05 4.51 -14.97
C TYR A 36 -6.69 4.18 -13.52
N VAL A 37 -7.68 3.84 -12.69
CA VAL A 37 -7.45 3.46 -11.28
C VAL A 37 -7.79 1.98 -11.14
N CYS A 38 -6.77 1.14 -10.91
CA CYS A 38 -7.00 -0.29 -10.71
C CYS A 38 -7.67 -0.55 -9.35
N PRO A 39 -8.77 -1.31 -9.30
CA PRO A 39 -9.35 -1.74 -8.03
C PRO A 39 -8.35 -2.65 -7.31
N SER A 40 -7.70 -2.12 -6.28
CA SER A 40 -6.88 -2.90 -5.36
C SER A 40 -7.79 -3.62 -4.38
N ALA A 41 -7.66 -4.95 -4.27
CA ALA A 41 -8.49 -5.79 -3.40
C ALA A 41 -8.15 -5.70 -1.89
N THR A 42 -7.40 -4.69 -1.44
CA THR A 42 -6.77 -4.74 -0.11
C THR A 42 -7.27 -3.64 0.85
N PRO A 43 -7.72 -3.98 2.07
CA PRO A 43 -8.21 -3.03 3.08
C PRO A 43 -7.14 -2.07 3.64
N HIS A 44 -7.59 -0.93 4.18
CA HIS A 44 -6.73 0.10 4.78
C HIS A 44 -5.94 -0.37 6.03
N PRO A 45 -4.72 0.13 6.26
CA PRO A 45 -3.92 -0.21 7.43
C PRO A 45 -4.57 0.32 8.72
N THR A 46 -4.65 -0.53 9.75
CA THR A 46 -4.82 -0.08 11.14
C THR A 46 -3.66 -0.57 11.98
N ASP A 47 -3.23 0.33 12.87
CA ASP A 47 -2.02 0.32 13.70
C ASP A 47 -1.56 -1.05 14.25
N THR A 48 -0.25 -1.30 14.15
CA THR A 48 0.41 -2.43 14.79
C THR A 48 0.22 -2.37 16.31
N PRO A 49 -0.42 -3.35 16.96
CA PRO A 49 -0.66 -3.30 18.40
C PRO A 49 0.64 -3.51 19.19
N LEU A 50 0.83 -2.70 20.23
CA LEU A 50 1.88 -2.91 21.23
C LEU A 50 1.71 -4.28 21.92
N PRO A 51 2.80 -4.88 22.44
CA PRO A 51 2.72 -6.14 23.18
C PRO A 51 1.69 -6.03 24.31
N THR A 52 0.69 -6.91 24.32
CA THR A 52 -0.46 -6.81 25.23
C THR A 52 -0.17 -7.30 26.65
N SER A 53 1.05 -7.78 26.95
CA SER A 53 1.33 -8.49 28.19
C SER A 53 2.70 -8.10 28.80
N PRO A 54 2.78 -7.94 30.14
CA PRO A 54 4.04 -7.64 30.85
C PRO A 54 5.02 -8.84 30.83
N PRO A 55 6.33 -8.62 31.08
CA PRO A 55 7.33 -9.68 31.13
C PRO A 55 7.10 -10.63 32.31
N VAL A 56 7.49 -11.90 32.13
CA VAL A 56 7.46 -12.93 33.16
C VAL A 56 8.89 -13.19 33.66
N TYR A 57 9.09 -13.19 34.97
CA TYR A 57 10.39 -13.42 35.62
C TYR A 57 10.45 -14.87 36.15
N PRO A 58 11.35 -15.73 35.62
CA PRO A 58 11.47 -17.11 36.08
C PRO A 58 12.01 -17.18 37.52
N ALA A 59 11.69 -18.27 38.21
CA ALA A 59 12.15 -18.46 39.58
C ALA A 59 13.63 -18.86 39.62
N PHE A 60 14.41 -18.21 40.49
CA PHE A 60 15.84 -18.44 40.65
C PHE A 60 16.29 -18.11 42.07
N PHE A 61 17.14 -18.95 42.65
CA PHE A 61 17.80 -18.70 43.92
C PHE A 61 19.25 -19.19 43.89
N ALA A 62 20.17 -18.32 44.30
CA ALA A 62 21.56 -18.68 44.52
C ALA A 62 22.08 -18.01 45.78
N ALA A 63 22.89 -18.73 46.55
CA ALA A 63 23.49 -18.24 47.77
C ALA A 63 25.00 -18.50 47.75
N ASN A 64 25.74 -17.73 48.53
CA ASN A 64 27.16 -17.96 48.74
C ASN A 64 27.56 -17.64 50.19
N LEU A 65 28.58 -18.36 50.69
CA LEU A 65 29.35 -17.99 51.86
C LEU A 65 30.66 -17.32 51.43
N PRO A 66 30.90 -16.06 51.82
CA PRO A 66 32.14 -15.35 51.51
C PRO A 66 33.42 -16.04 51.99
N SER A 67 33.33 -16.83 53.06
CA SER A 67 34.46 -17.52 53.67
C SER A 67 34.00 -18.86 54.27
N PRO A 68 34.76 -19.95 54.09
CA PRO A 68 34.52 -21.20 54.80
C PRO A 68 35.01 -21.13 56.27
N TYR A 69 35.60 -20.02 56.69
CA TYR A 69 36.05 -19.79 58.07
C TYR A 69 35.29 -18.64 58.74
N PHE A 70 35.07 -18.73 60.05
CA PHE A 70 34.37 -17.70 60.84
C PHE A 70 35.00 -17.45 62.21
N SER A 71 34.91 -16.20 62.70
CA SER A 71 35.39 -15.77 64.02
C SER A 71 34.23 -15.17 64.85
N GLY A 72 33.17 -15.95 65.01
CA GLY A 72 31.97 -15.60 65.79
C GLY A 72 30.73 -15.15 65.00
N MET A 73 30.88 -14.77 63.73
CA MET A 73 29.74 -14.45 62.86
C MET A 73 29.96 -15.02 61.45
N ILE A 74 28.87 -15.49 60.83
CA ILE A 74 28.84 -15.93 59.43
C ILE A 74 27.91 -14.99 58.66
N PHE A 75 28.42 -14.37 57.60
CA PHE A 75 27.65 -13.53 56.70
C PHE A 75 27.24 -14.35 55.48
N MET A 76 25.95 -14.61 55.32
CA MET A 76 25.40 -15.24 54.13
C MET A 76 24.90 -14.17 53.17
N ARG A 77 25.07 -14.41 51.87
CA ARG A 77 24.55 -13.55 50.81
C ARG A 77 23.76 -14.41 49.82
N TRP A 78 22.71 -13.85 49.26
CA TRP A 78 21.92 -14.52 48.23
C TRP A 78 21.41 -13.53 47.18
N VAL A 79 21.06 -14.08 46.03
CA VAL A 79 20.28 -13.43 44.97
C VAL A 79 19.07 -14.29 44.69
N ALA A 80 17.93 -13.64 44.47
CA ALA A 80 16.65 -14.33 44.33
C ALA A 80 15.72 -13.58 43.38
N GLN A 81 15.08 -14.31 42.47
CA GLN A 81 14.07 -13.82 41.54
C GLN A 81 12.87 -14.74 41.62
N ASN A 82 11.69 -14.18 41.92
CA ASN A 82 10.43 -14.93 42.04
C ASN A 82 10.56 -16.24 42.86
N ALA A 83 11.47 -16.26 43.84
CA ALA A 83 11.90 -17.46 44.55
C ALA A 83 11.03 -17.78 45.77
N GLY A 84 10.10 -16.89 46.12
CA GLY A 84 9.25 -16.94 47.29
C GLY A 84 10.02 -16.67 48.59
N THR A 85 9.63 -17.34 49.67
CA THR A 85 10.26 -17.17 50.99
C THR A 85 11.59 -17.87 51.03
N ILE A 86 12.61 -17.18 51.54
CA ILE A 86 13.98 -17.67 51.69
C ILE A 86 14.16 -18.07 53.15
N TYR A 87 14.62 -19.29 53.36
CA TYR A 87 14.76 -19.89 54.66
C TYR A 87 16.20 -20.30 54.92
N LEU A 88 16.60 -20.16 56.17
CA LEU A 88 17.85 -20.59 56.75
C LEU A 88 17.61 -21.79 57.66
N ARG A 89 18.45 -22.79 57.54
CA ARG A 89 18.60 -23.88 58.51
C ARG A 89 20.07 -23.99 58.87
N TYR A 90 20.38 -24.17 60.14
CA TYR A 90 21.76 -24.36 60.58
C TYR A 90 21.86 -25.37 61.71
N SER A 91 23.03 -25.99 61.82
CA SER A 91 23.43 -26.87 62.90
C SER A 91 24.93 -26.71 63.15
N GLY A 92 25.43 -27.07 64.33
CA GLY A 92 26.86 -27.00 64.59
C GLY A 92 27.36 -28.04 65.58
N GLN A 93 28.66 -28.33 65.51
CA GLN A 93 29.36 -29.19 66.46
C GLN A 93 30.01 -28.35 67.56
N MET A 94 29.80 -28.75 68.81
CA MET A 94 30.31 -28.04 69.99
C MET A 94 31.30 -28.91 70.76
N SER A 95 32.35 -28.29 71.31
CA SER A 95 33.36 -29.00 72.11
C SER A 95 33.04 -29.06 73.61
N SER A 96 32.10 -28.27 74.10
CA SER A 96 31.82 -28.16 75.54
C SER A 96 30.34 -27.97 75.84
N PHE A 97 29.91 -28.51 76.99
CA PHE A 97 28.57 -28.38 77.55
C PHE A 97 28.27 -26.92 77.97
N PRO A 98 27.02 -26.42 77.81
CA PRO A 98 25.86 -27.09 77.23
C PRO A 98 25.93 -27.18 75.69
N TYR A 99 25.53 -28.33 75.16
CA TYR A 99 25.49 -28.62 73.71
C TYR A 99 24.27 -27.97 73.04
N PHE A 100 24.04 -26.68 73.30
CA PHE A 100 22.86 -25.96 72.82
C PHE A 100 23.23 -24.66 72.14
N TRP A 101 22.78 -24.49 70.90
CA TRP A 101 22.84 -23.24 70.15
C TRP A 101 21.42 -22.88 69.75
N LEU A 102 20.96 -21.73 70.21
CA LEU A 102 19.61 -21.26 69.95
C LEU A 102 19.32 -21.26 68.44
N GLY A 103 18.24 -21.94 68.05
CA GLY A 103 17.80 -22.09 66.66
C GLY A 103 18.54 -23.16 65.85
N SER A 104 19.54 -23.86 66.40
CA SER A 104 20.27 -24.95 65.71
C SER A 104 19.49 -26.27 65.66
N ASN A 105 18.20 -26.25 65.99
CA ASN A 105 17.31 -27.42 66.07
C ASN A 105 16.84 -27.90 64.70
N ASN A 106 17.60 -27.62 63.64
CA ASN A 106 17.26 -28.02 62.28
C ASN A 106 15.94 -27.40 61.76
N GLN A 107 15.46 -26.34 62.42
CA GLN A 107 14.25 -25.61 62.07
C GLN A 107 14.55 -24.59 60.96
N TYR A 108 13.53 -24.32 60.14
CA TYR A 108 13.61 -23.37 59.06
C TYR A 108 13.22 -21.97 59.55
N LEU A 109 14.19 -21.05 59.53
CA LEU A 109 14.01 -19.65 59.89
C LEU A 109 13.82 -18.83 58.60
N PRO A 110 12.68 -18.12 58.40
CA PRO A 110 12.53 -17.22 57.27
C PRO A 110 13.47 -16.02 57.42
N ILE A 111 14.31 -15.77 56.42
CA ILE A 111 15.31 -14.69 56.41
C ILE A 111 15.11 -13.67 55.29
N GLY A 112 14.16 -13.91 54.38
CA GLY A 112 13.85 -13.00 53.28
C GLY A 112 12.71 -13.50 52.40
N PHE A 113 12.32 -12.67 51.42
CA PHE A 113 11.28 -12.99 50.44
C PHE A 113 11.61 -12.36 49.07
N SER A 114 11.32 -13.07 47.99
CA SER A 114 11.46 -12.60 46.61
C SER A 114 10.23 -13.01 45.79
N GLY A 115 9.39 -12.07 45.37
CA GLY A 115 8.15 -12.37 44.64
C GLY A 115 7.86 -11.40 43.50
N GLY A 116 7.24 -11.91 42.42
CA GLY A 116 6.45 -11.14 41.46
C GLY A 116 7.17 -10.11 40.57
N GLY A 117 8.50 -10.01 40.61
CA GLY A 117 9.21 -8.97 39.87
C GLY A 117 10.69 -9.25 39.60
N MET A 118 11.41 -8.17 39.26
CA MET A 118 12.86 -8.17 39.07
C MET A 118 13.53 -8.71 40.31
N GLY A 119 14.51 -9.62 40.14
CA GLY A 119 15.15 -10.20 41.30
C GLY A 119 16.04 -9.21 42.05
N GLY A 120 16.37 -9.58 43.27
CA GLY A 120 17.12 -8.76 44.21
C GLY A 120 18.16 -9.58 44.95
N SER A 121 19.02 -8.88 45.69
CA SER A 121 20.01 -9.48 46.58
C SER A 121 19.64 -9.28 48.04
N GLY A 122 20.11 -10.17 48.90
CA GLY A 122 19.93 -10.06 50.35
C GLY A 122 21.09 -10.70 51.10
N GLY A 123 21.09 -10.52 52.42
CA GLY A 123 22.08 -11.13 53.30
C GLY A 123 21.55 -11.32 54.71
N TYR A 124 22.11 -12.29 55.42
CA TYR A 124 21.76 -12.62 56.81
C TYR A 124 23.03 -12.89 57.59
N THR A 125 23.09 -12.35 58.80
CA THR A 125 24.20 -12.56 59.72
C THR A 125 23.80 -13.58 60.76
N LEU A 126 24.54 -14.68 60.82
CA LEU A 126 24.38 -15.73 61.82
C LEU A 126 25.44 -15.56 62.91
N ILE A 127 25.01 -15.34 64.15
CA ILE A 127 25.90 -15.25 65.32
C ILE A 127 26.18 -16.66 65.83
N VAL A 128 27.47 -17.02 65.92
CA VAL A 128 27.93 -18.37 66.25
C VAL A 128 28.63 -18.37 67.63
N PRO A 129 28.08 -19.07 68.64
CA PRO A 129 28.67 -19.16 69.98
C PRO A 129 30.11 -19.67 69.97
N ALA A 130 30.94 -19.17 70.88
CA ALA A 130 32.38 -19.44 70.92
C ALA A 130 32.76 -20.93 70.97
N ASN A 131 31.89 -21.78 71.54
CA ASN A 131 32.11 -23.23 71.68
C ASN A 131 31.76 -24.05 70.42
N VAL A 132 31.19 -23.44 69.37
CA VAL A 132 30.88 -24.10 68.09
C VAL A 132 32.09 -24.02 67.15
N HIS A 133 32.59 -25.17 66.69
CA HIS A 133 33.78 -25.27 65.82
C HIS A 133 33.46 -25.51 64.36
N THR A 134 32.35 -26.19 64.07
CA THR A 134 31.89 -26.47 62.71
C THR A 134 30.42 -26.14 62.63
N VAL A 135 30.03 -25.42 61.56
CA VAL A 135 28.65 -25.05 61.28
C VAL A 135 28.26 -25.58 59.92
N THR A 136 27.13 -26.26 59.83
CA THR A 136 26.47 -26.61 58.57
C THR A 136 25.30 -25.65 58.37
N ILE A 137 25.24 -25.03 57.20
CA ILE A 137 24.23 -24.05 56.80
C ILE A 137 23.52 -24.59 55.57
N SER A 138 22.20 -24.50 55.56
CA SER A 138 21.36 -24.81 54.41
C SER A 138 20.45 -23.62 54.15
N LEU A 139 20.55 -23.07 52.94
CA LEU A 139 19.70 -21.99 52.45
C LEU A 139 18.81 -22.53 51.35
N TYR A 140 17.49 -22.33 51.44
CA TYR A 140 16.57 -22.70 50.36
C TYR A 140 15.50 -21.63 50.18
N ALA A 141 14.94 -21.58 48.99
CA ALA A 141 13.80 -20.72 48.66
C ALA A 141 12.64 -21.60 48.18
N THR A 142 11.39 -21.22 48.49
CA THR A 142 10.21 -22.06 48.19
C THR A 142 10.04 -22.38 46.71
N ASN A 143 10.44 -21.46 45.82
CA ASN A 143 10.28 -21.60 44.37
C ASN A 143 11.64 -21.56 43.62
N GLY A 144 12.76 -21.37 44.32
CA GLY A 144 14.04 -21.00 43.72
C GLY A 144 14.99 -22.15 43.35
N GLY A 145 14.58 -23.42 43.52
CA GLY A 145 15.40 -24.59 43.20
C GLY A 145 15.90 -25.35 44.44
N PHE A 146 17.02 -26.06 44.30
CA PHE A 146 17.56 -26.94 45.34
C PHE A 146 18.23 -26.17 46.49
N PRO A 147 18.14 -26.67 47.74
CA PRO A 147 18.86 -26.10 48.88
C PRO A 147 20.36 -25.99 48.62
N GLN A 148 20.93 -24.84 48.96
CA GLN A 148 22.36 -24.56 48.92
C GLN A 148 22.95 -24.87 50.29
N ASN A 149 23.83 -25.88 50.36
CA ASN A 149 24.43 -26.33 51.60
C ASN A 149 25.88 -25.89 51.67
N PHE A 150 26.27 -25.41 52.84
CA PHE A 150 27.63 -24.93 53.11
C PHE A 150 28.11 -25.45 54.46
N THR A 151 29.42 -25.63 54.58
CA THR A 151 30.08 -25.94 55.85
C THR A 151 31.12 -24.87 56.12
N ALA A 152 31.10 -24.33 57.33
CA ALA A 152 32.06 -23.35 57.80
C ALA A 152 32.75 -23.82 59.08
N TYR A 153 34.00 -23.42 59.26
CA TYR A 153 34.88 -23.81 60.37
C TYR A 153 35.29 -22.59 61.18
N ARG A 154 35.43 -22.74 62.49
CA ARG A 154 35.97 -21.67 63.32
C ARG A 154 37.43 -21.44 62.95
N GLY A 155 37.79 -20.20 62.68
CA GLY A 155 39.13 -19.82 62.27
C GLY A 155 39.22 -18.35 61.86
N VAL A 156 40.40 -17.95 61.41
CA VAL A 156 40.59 -16.61 60.86
C VAL A 156 39.96 -16.58 59.46
N PRO A 157 38.94 -15.73 59.21
CA PRO A 157 38.32 -15.65 57.89
C PRO A 157 39.35 -15.23 56.84
N SER A 158 39.27 -15.84 55.66
CA SER A 158 40.02 -15.36 54.51
C SER A 158 39.55 -13.96 54.15
N ILE A 159 40.48 -13.04 53.89
CA ILE A 159 40.21 -11.67 53.44
C ILE A 159 39.79 -11.59 51.97
N ILE A 160 39.80 -12.71 51.24
CA ILE A 160 39.38 -12.74 49.84
C ILE A 160 37.85 -12.71 49.79
N PRO A 161 37.21 -11.67 49.23
CA PRO A 161 35.76 -11.64 49.09
C PRO A 161 35.36 -12.73 48.10
N ALA A 162 34.56 -13.73 48.52
CA ALA A 162 33.94 -14.59 47.53
C ALA A 162 33.03 -13.75 46.61
N PRO A 163 32.96 -14.08 45.31
CA PRO A 163 32.09 -13.37 44.39
C PRO A 163 30.64 -13.44 44.86
N TYR A 164 29.88 -12.38 44.62
CA TYR A 164 28.43 -12.42 44.81
C TYR A 164 27.85 -13.57 43.96
N PRO A 165 26.84 -14.29 44.48
CA PRO A 165 26.14 -15.24 43.65
C PRO A 165 25.58 -14.50 42.42
N CYS A 166 25.91 -15.02 41.24
CA CYS A 166 25.66 -14.37 39.96
C CYS A 166 24.44 -14.97 39.25
N CYS A 167 24.25 -14.51 38.00
CA CYS A 167 23.65 -15.33 36.97
C CYS A 167 22.12 -15.49 37.09
N MET A 168 21.47 -14.45 37.58
CA MET A 168 20.01 -14.37 37.56
C MET A 168 19.49 -14.39 36.11
N PRO A 169 18.48 -15.22 35.79
CA PRO A 169 17.93 -15.28 34.44
C PRO A 169 17.31 -13.96 33.98
N ASN A 170 17.42 -13.69 32.69
CA ASN A 170 16.73 -12.56 32.06
C ASN A 170 15.20 -12.75 32.11
N PRO A 171 14.43 -11.64 32.12
CA PRO A 171 12.98 -11.71 31.94
C PRO A 171 12.62 -12.40 30.61
N ILE A 172 11.55 -13.18 30.65
CA ILE A 172 10.94 -13.80 29.48
C ILE A 172 9.82 -12.88 29.00
N TYR A 173 10.03 -12.28 27.83
CA TYR A 173 8.96 -11.54 27.15
C TYR A 173 8.11 -12.55 26.38
N PRO A 174 6.77 -12.52 26.51
CA PRO A 174 5.94 -13.31 25.63
C PRO A 174 6.24 -12.90 24.19
N THR A 175 6.47 -13.89 23.33
CA THR A 175 6.61 -13.64 21.89
C THR A 175 5.36 -12.89 21.43
N PRO A 176 5.51 -11.72 20.79
CA PRO A 176 4.39 -11.08 20.12
C PRO A 176 3.75 -12.13 19.21
N ARG A 177 2.43 -12.30 19.32
CA ARG A 177 1.73 -13.16 18.35
C ARG A 177 2.11 -12.66 16.95
N PRO A 178 2.34 -13.55 15.97
CA PRO A 178 2.54 -13.12 14.60
C PRO A 178 1.31 -12.33 14.17
N THR A 179 1.40 -11.00 14.19
CA THR A 179 0.51 -10.18 13.39
C THR A 179 0.97 -10.38 11.97
N TYR A 180 0.05 -10.87 11.14
CA TYR A 180 0.22 -10.94 9.70
C TYR A 180 0.93 -9.68 9.23
N THR A 181 2.14 -9.82 8.68
CA THR A 181 2.79 -8.73 7.96
C THR A 181 1.78 -8.26 6.92
N PRO A 182 1.33 -6.99 6.94
CA PRO A 182 0.42 -6.53 5.92
C PRO A 182 1.10 -6.76 4.58
N TYR A 183 0.39 -7.45 3.67
CA TYR A 183 0.84 -7.63 2.30
C TYR A 183 1.23 -6.25 1.73
N PRO A 184 2.28 -6.18 0.89
CA PRO A 184 2.72 -4.92 0.31
C PRO A 184 1.53 -4.18 -0.30
N THR A 185 1.33 -2.94 0.13
CA THR A 185 0.31 -2.04 -0.39
C THR A 185 0.45 -1.95 -1.90
N PRO A 186 -0.55 -2.35 -2.70
CA PRO A 186 -0.53 -2.05 -4.12
C PRO A 186 -0.66 -0.54 -4.25
N THR A 187 0.41 0.13 -4.69
CA THR A 187 0.35 1.52 -5.10
C THR A 187 -0.64 1.61 -6.26
N PRO A 188 -1.74 2.40 -6.17
CA PRO A 188 -2.66 2.54 -7.28
C PRO A 188 -1.88 3.00 -8.52
N TYR A 189 -1.87 2.16 -9.54
CA TYR A 189 -1.22 2.48 -10.81
C TYR A 189 -2.12 3.45 -11.56
N ILE A 190 -1.82 4.75 -11.45
CA ILE A 190 -2.52 5.79 -12.20
C ILE A 190 -1.77 5.99 -13.51
N ARG A 191 -2.38 5.55 -14.61
CA ARG A 191 -1.95 5.90 -15.96
C ARG A 191 -2.79 7.09 -16.44
N THR A 192 -2.12 8.10 -16.97
CA THR A 192 -2.74 9.34 -17.47
C THR A 192 -2.68 9.46 -19.00
N ASN A 193 -1.96 8.57 -19.69
CA ASN A 193 -1.98 8.46 -21.14
C ASN A 193 -1.53 7.07 -21.63
N ASP A 194 -1.71 6.77 -22.92
CA ASP A 194 -1.33 5.49 -23.54
C ASP A 194 -2.04 4.27 -22.92
N TYR A 195 -3.35 4.32 -22.72
CA TYR A 195 -4.13 3.23 -22.12
C TYR A 195 -4.09 1.94 -22.94
N PHE A 196 -4.38 0.80 -22.32
CA PHE A 196 -4.49 -0.45 -23.05
C PHE A 196 -5.84 -0.56 -23.77
N THR A 197 -5.87 -1.21 -24.92
CA THR A 197 -7.12 -1.54 -25.62
C THR A 197 -7.96 -2.51 -24.80
N GLY A 198 -9.28 -2.45 -24.95
CA GLY A 198 -10.23 -3.34 -24.26
C GLY A 198 -10.87 -2.70 -23.03
N ASP A 199 -10.12 -1.86 -22.31
CA ASP A 199 -10.57 -1.29 -21.05
C ASP A 199 -11.28 0.06 -21.22
N MET A 200 -12.23 0.34 -20.32
CA MET A 200 -12.91 1.63 -20.24
C MET A 200 -12.13 2.58 -19.33
N VAL A 201 -11.73 3.73 -19.84
CA VAL A 201 -11.04 4.79 -19.08
C VAL A 201 -11.98 5.95 -18.83
N TYR A 202 -12.01 6.49 -17.62
CA TYR A 202 -12.98 7.54 -17.25
C TYR A 202 -12.29 8.86 -16.96
N THR A 203 -12.91 9.97 -17.41
CA THR A 203 -12.53 11.30 -16.98
C THR A 203 -12.90 11.52 -15.52
N ALA A 204 -12.20 12.46 -14.86
CA ALA A 204 -12.71 13.03 -13.62
C ALA A 204 -14.08 13.69 -13.84
N ARG A 205 -14.89 13.74 -12.78
CA ARG A 205 -16.17 14.47 -12.79
C ARG A 205 -15.87 15.98 -12.87
N GLN A 206 -16.41 16.63 -13.88
CA GLN A 206 -16.17 18.06 -14.10
C GLN A 206 -17.15 18.94 -13.33
N PRO A 207 -16.81 20.23 -13.10
CA PRO A 207 -17.74 21.19 -12.50
C PRO A 207 -19.07 21.34 -13.26
N SER A 208 -19.04 21.16 -14.59
CA SER A 208 -20.23 21.15 -15.44
C SER A 208 -21.15 19.95 -15.19
N GLY A 209 -20.65 18.90 -14.55
CA GLY A 209 -21.34 17.62 -14.37
C GLY A 209 -21.06 16.61 -15.47
N LEU A 210 -20.20 16.93 -16.45
CA LEU A 210 -19.74 15.98 -17.47
C LEU A 210 -18.79 14.95 -16.87
N GLN A 211 -18.96 13.69 -17.26
CA GLN A 211 -18.06 12.59 -16.93
C GLN A 211 -18.19 11.50 -18.00
N LEU A 212 -17.09 11.15 -18.65
CA LEU A 212 -17.10 10.27 -19.82
C LEU A 212 -16.19 9.07 -19.62
N GLY A 213 -16.66 7.92 -20.08
CA GLY A 213 -15.88 6.70 -20.25
C GLY A 213 -15.55 6.49 -21.72
N PHE A 214 -14.30 6.16 -22.03
CA PHE A 214 -13.83 5.88 -23.37
C PHE A 214 -13.21 4.48 -23.43
N ARG A 215 -13.46 3.74 -24.51
CA ARG A 215 -12.88 2.42 -24.74
C ARG A 215 -12.60 2.23 -26.23
N VAL A 216 -11.41 1.76 -26.55
CA VAL A 216 -11.04 1.37 -27.92
C VAL A 216 -10.85 -0.14 -28.00
N THR A 217 -11.47 -0.76 -29.01
CA THR A 217 -11.45 -2.21 -29.24
C THR A 217 -11.34 -2.51 -30.73
N HIS A 218 -11.12 -3.79 -31.07
CA HIS A 218 -11.13 -4.31 -32.43
C HIS A 218 -10.19 -3.54 -33.38
N ILE A 219 -9.00 -3.17 -32.91
CA ILE A 219 -8.00 -2.52 -33.76
C ILE A 219 -7.41 -3.56 -34.70
N GLN A 220 -7.53 -3.34 -36.01
CA GLN A 220 -7.04 -4.25 -37.04
C GLN A 220 -6.40 -3.48 -38.20
N SER A 221 -5.58 -4.21 -38.97
CA SER A 221 -4.97 -3.76 -40.21
C SER A 221 -5.23 -4.81 -41.29
N ILE A 222 -5.72 -4.37 -42.44
CA ILE A 222 -5.84 -5.18 -43.65
C ILE A 222 -5.14 -4.46 -44.82
N GLU A 223 -4.81 -5.20 -45.86
CA GLU A 223 -4.26 -4.62 -47.09
C GLU A 223 -5.35 -3.79 -47.77
N ALA A 224 -5.01 -2.54 -48.14
CA ALA A 224 -5.94 -1.70 -48.89
C ALA A 224 -5.95 -2.12 -50.36
N ALA A 225 -7.12 -2.12 -50.99
CA ALA A 225 -7.28 -2.28 -52.42
C ALA A 225 -6.80 -1.05 -53.21
N THR A 226 -6.79 0.11 -52.56
CA THR A 226 -6.33 1.38 -53.11
C THR A 226 -4.87 1.67 -52.72
N VAL A 227 -4.11 2.26 -53.65
CA VAL A 227 -2.76 2.80 -53.38
C VAL A 227 -2.86 4.25 -52.91
N ASP A 228 -1.80 4.76 -52.29
CA ASP A 228 -1.72 6.19 -51.93
C ASP A 228 -1.55 7.09 -53.16
N ASP A 229 -1.54 8.41 -52.95
CA ASP A 229 -1.41 9.41 -54.02
C ASP A 229 -0.09 9.28 -54.81
N ASP A 230 0.94 8.67 -54.21
CA ASP A 230 2.25 8.40 -54.80
C ASP A 230 2.34 6.99 -55.42
N SER A 231 1.21 6.29 -55.53
CA SER A 231 1.08 4.91 -56.03
C SER A 231 1.82 3.85 -55.19
N ASN A 232 2.10 4.13 -53.91
CA ASN A 232 2.64 3.15 -52.99
C ASN A 232 1.51 2.29 -52.38
N PRO A 233 1.81 1.03 -52.02
CA PRO A 233 0.88 0.23 -51.24
C PRO A 233 0.63 0.89 -49.88
N GLN A 234 -0.61 0.81 -49.41
CA GLN A 234 -1.04 1.28 -48.10
C GLN A 234 -1.87 0.21 -47.37
N SER A 235 -2.14 0.44 -46.10
CA SER A 235 -2.98 -0.41 -45.27
C SER A 235 -4.25 0.32 -44.89
N LEU A 236 -5.31 -0.45 -44.79
CA LEU A 236 -6.61 -0.03 -44.29
C LEU A 236 -6.72 -0.47 -42.83
N TYR A 237 -6.90 0.50 -41.95
CA TYR A 237 -6.98 0.29 -40.51
C TYR A 237 -8.41 0.47 -40.04
N THR A 238 -8.89 -0.43 -39.18
CA THR A 238 -10.21 -0.33 -38.57
C THR A 238 -10.12 -0.41 -37.05
N TRP A 239 -11.01 0.30 -36.35
CA TRP A 239 -11.14 0.22 -34.90
C TRP A 239 -12.55 0.61 -34.45
N THR A 240 -12.88 0.25 -33.21
CA THR A 240 -14.15 0.58 -32.58
C THR A 240 -13.93 1.46 -31.36
N LEU A 241 -14.51 2.66 -31.37
CA LEU A 241 -14.60 3.56 -30.21
C LEU A 241 -15.93 3.34 -29.51
N THR A 242 -15.91 3.18 -28.20
CA THR A 242 -17.10 3.25 -27.35
C THR A 242 -16.97 4.43 -26.40
N ILE A 243 -18.00 5.28 -26.35
CA ILE A 243 -18.10 6.40 -25.42
C ILE A 243 -19.34 6.18 -24.56
N ARG A 244 -19.15 6.27 -23.23
CA ARG A 244 -20.23 6.22 -22.24
C ARG A 244 -20.29 7.53 -21.49
N ASN A 245 -21.43 8.20 -21.48
CA ASN A 245 -21.64 9.35 -20.64
C ASN A 245 -22.19 8.91 -19.28
N VAL A 246 -21.37 9.02 -18.23
CA VAL A 246 -21.78 8.77 -16.83
C VAL A 246 -22.01 10.08 -16.07
N GLY A 247 -21.98 11.20 -16.79
CA GLY A 247 -22.25 12.54 -16.29
C GLY A 247 -23.75 12.86 -16.24
N ARG A 248 -24.06 14.15 -16.04
CA ARG A 248 -25.43 14.68 -15.93
C ARG A 248 -25.85 15.59 -17.08
N ILE A 249 -24.93 15.89 -17.99
CA ILE A 249 -25.16 16.75 -19.15
C ILE A 249 -24.80 15.99 -20.42
N PRO A 250 -25.43 16.29 -21.58
CA PRO A 250 -25.08 15.64 -22.84
C PRO A 250 -23.67 16.03 -23.30
N TYR A 251 -23.03 15.13 -24.06
CA TYR A 251 -21.74 15.35 -24.69
C TYR A 251 -21.86 15.27 -26.21
N THR A 252 -21.40 16.31 -26.91
CA THR A 252 -21.41 16.33 -28.36
C THR A 252 -20.07 15.82 -28.90
N VAL A 253 -20.10 14.81 -29.76
CA VAL A 253 -18.92 14.15 -30.34
C VAL A 253 -18.99 14.15 -31.87
N PHE A 254 -17.84 14.27 -32.52
CA PHE A 254 -17.66 14.04 -33.94
C PHE A 254 -16.46 13.09 -34.16
N PRO A 255 -16.66 11.77 -34.06
CA PRO A 255 -15.56 10.80 -33.95
C PRO A 255 -14.56 10.83 -35.12
N PRO A 256 -14.99 10.92 -36.40
CA PRO A 256 -14.06 11.02 -37.53
C PRO A 256 -13.11 12.21 -37.45
N ALA A 257 -13.55 13.35 -36.91
CA ALA A 257 -12.71 14.54 -36.75
C ALA A 257 -11.86 14.53 -35.47
N GLN A 258 -12.18 13.65 -34.52
CA GLN A 258 -11.55 13.62 -33.20
C GLN A 258 -10.61 12.43 -33.01
N MET A 259 -10.63 11.44 -33.89
CA MET A 259 -9.76 10.27 -33.79
C MET A 259 -8.74 10.21 -34.91
N TYR A 260 -7.59 9.61 -34.60
CA TYR A 260 -6.57 9.29 -35.58
C TYR A 260 -5.62 8.22 -35.05
N ILE A 261 -4.97 7.51 -35.95
CA ILE A 261 -3.81 6.69 -35.61
C ILE A 261 -2.61 7.62 -35.54
N SER A 262 -1.87 7.56 -34.43
CA SER A 262 -0.71 8.43 -34.20
C SER A 262 0.61 7.71 -34.41
N VAL A 263 0.63 6.38 -34.28
CA VAL A 263 1.83 5.56 -34.48
C VAL A 263 1.48 4.26 -35.20
N ILE A 264 2.22 3.96 -36.27
CA ILE A 264 2.18 2.70 -37.02
C ILE A 264 3.53 1.99 -36.87
N ARG A 265 3.50 0.69 -36.55
CA ARG A 265 4.70 -0.15 -36.48
C ARG A 265 4.91 -0.87 -37.82
N ARG A 266 6.12 -0.75 -38.38
CA ARG A 266 6.47 -1.42 -39.65
C ARG A 266 6.84 -2.88 -39.42
N ALA A 267 6.58 -3.73 -40.42
CA ALA A 267 7.02 -5.12 -40.42
C ALA A 267 8.56 -5.28 -40.38
N SER A 268 9.29 -4.31 -40.96
CA SER A 268 10.76 -4.26 -40.93
C SER A 268 11.38 -3.92 -39.57
N GLY A 269 10.55 -3.65 -38.56
CA GLY A 269 10.96 -2.96 -37.34
C GLY A 269 10.93 -1.45 -37.50
N GLY A 270 10.76 -0.75 -36.37
CA GLY A 270 10.61 0.71 -36.30
C GLY A 270 9.16 1.18 -36.24
N GLU A 271 8.98 2.44 -35.84
CA GLU A 271 7.69 3.11 -35.69
C GLU A 271 7.65 4.36 -36.56
N ILE A 272 6.53 4.59 -37.23
CA ILE A 272 6.22 5.84 -37.93
C ILE A 272 5.24 6.61 -37.07
N THR A 273 5.61 7.84 -36.71
CA THR A 273 4.68 8.79 -36.10
C THR A 273 4.07 9.65 -37.20
N GLY A 274 2.77 9.89 -37.13
CA GLY A 274 2.03 10.70 -38.09
C GLY A 274 0.58 10.86 -37.67
N VAL A 275 -0.26 11.37 -38.58
CA VAL A 275 -1.69 11.52 -38.36
C VAL A 275 -2.43 10.85 -39.51
N TRP A 276 -3.11 9.75 -39.19
CA TRP A 276 -3.96 9.02 -40.12
C TRP A 276 -5.38 9.00 -39.56
N GLY A 277 -6.18 9.97 -40.01
CA GLY A 277 -7.55 10.17 -39.56
C GLY A 277 -8.55 9.31 -40.33
N PRO A 278 -9.73 9.03 -39.74
CA PRO A 278 -10.81 8.33 -40.43
C PRO A 278 -11.26 9.04 -41.71
N SER A 279 -11.58 8.27 -42.74
CA SER A 279 -12.17 8.79 -43.98
C SER A 279 -13.35 7.94 -44.44
N LEU A 280 -14.26 8.56 -45.20
CA LEU A 280 -15.43 7.86 -45.74
C LEU A 280 -15.02 6.79 -46.76
N GLU A 281 -13.97 7.06 -47.53
CA GLU A 281 -13.43 6.14 -48.54
C GLU A 281 -12.87 4.87 -47.87
N ALA A 282 -12.09 5.04 -46.80
CA ALA A 282 -11.58 3.92 -46.01
C ALA A 282 -12.73 3.11 -45.38
N ALA A 283 -13.79 3.79 -44.93
CA ALA A 283 -14.95 3.13 -44.34
C ALA A 283 -15.75 2.31 -45.35
N ASP A 284 -15.94 2.84 -46.56
CA ASP A 284 -16.60 2.15 -47.67
C ASP A 284 -15.81 0.90 -48.06
N GLU A 285 -14.48 1.03 -48.22
CA GLU A 285 -13.60 -0.09 -48.54
C GLU A 285 -13.58 -1.15 -47.44
N ALA A 286 -13.63 -0.74 -46.17
CA ALA A 286 -13.74 -1.64 -45.02
C ALA A 286 -15.12 -2.32 -44.89
N GLY A 287 -16.08 -1.97 -45.76
CA GLY A 287 -17.45 -2.47 -45.70
C GLY A 287 -18.19 -2.05 -44.43
N LEU A 288 -17.79 -0.92 -43.82
CA LEU A 288 -18.47 -0.38 -42.66
C LEU A 288 -19.79 0.24 -43.11
N ASN A 289 -20.90 -0.28 -42.59
CA ASN A 289 -22.21 0.29 -42.91
C ASN A 289 -22.28 1.74 -42.41
N PHE A 290 -22.52 2.66 -43.34
CA PHE A 290 -22.92 4.04 -43.07
C PHE A 290 -24.34 4.05 -42.48
N VAL A 291 -24.52 3.51 -41.28
CA VAL A 291 -25.71 3.81 -40.50
C VAL A 291 -25.57 5.29 -40.16
N ASP A 292 -26.46 6.13 -40.74
CA ASP A 292 -26.45 7.61 -40.91
C ASP A 292 -25.97 8.49 -39.74
N SER A 293 -25.59 7.94 -38.60
CA SER A 293 -25.11 8.68 -37.45
C SER A 293 -23.59 8.65 -37.29
N THR A 294 -22.86 7.55 -37.55
CA THR A 294 -21.45 7.37 -37.11
C THR A 294 -20.46 8.41 -37.66
N TRP A 295 -20.79 8.97 -38.83
CA TRP A 295 -19.94 9.90 -39.58
C TRP A 295 -20.39 11.36 -39.49
N ASP A 296 -21.32 11.68 -38.60
CA ASP A 296 -21.77 13.04 -38.30
C ASP A 296 -21.57 13.36 -36.81
N MET A 297 -21.83 14.60 -36.44
CA MET A 297 -21.87 15.07 -35.06
C MET A 297 -23.06 14.43 -34.33
N GLN A 298 -22.80 13.87 -33.16
CA GLN A 298 -23.80 13.21 -32.34
C GLN A 298 -23.76 13.70 -30.90
N ASP A 299 -24.93 13.80 -30.28
CA ASP A 299 -25.06 13.97 -28.85
C ASP A 299 -25.15 12.61 -28.15
N ILE A 300 -24.44 12.48 -27.04
CA ILE A 300 -24.49 11.36 -26.11
C ILE A 300 -25.16 11.88 -24.83
N ALA A 301 -26.42 11.52 -24.63
CA ALA A 301 -27.19 11.90 -23.45
C ALA A 301 -26.58 11.30 -22.15
N PRO A 302 -26.94 11.84 -20.97
CA PRO A 302 -26.59 11.22 -19.70
C PRO A 302 -26.99 9.74 -19.65
N ASP A 303 -26.11 8.90 -19.10
CA ASP A 303 -26.22 7.43 -19.02
C ASP A 303 -26.26 6.69 -20.37
N GLU A 304 -26.10 7.39 -21.49
CA GLU A 304 -26.06 6.80 -22.82
C GLU A 304 -24.66 6.25 -23.13
N THR A 305 -24.63 5.13 -23.84
CA THR A 305 -23.41 4.55 -24.43
C THR A 305 -23.57 4.48 -25.93
N ARG A 306 -22.61 5.04 -26.68
CA ARG A 306 -22.55 4.94 -28.14
C ARG A 306 -21.26 4.28 -28.59
N THR A 307 -21.35 3.59 -29.72
CA THR A 307 -20.24 2.87 -30.33
C THR A 307 -20.09 3.32 -31.78
N PHE A 308 -18.85 3.61 -32.17
CA PHE A 308 -18.48 4.15 -33.46
C PHE A 308 -17.43 3.23 -34.09
N GLN A 309 -17.68 2.79 -35.32
CA GLN A 309 -16.72 2.05 -36.12
C GLN A 309 -16.05 3.03 -37.09
N LEU A 310 -14.72 3.02 -37.10
CA LEU A 310 -13.91 3.97 -37.84
C LEU A 310 -12.90 3.22 -38.68
N ALA A 311 -12.56 3.80 -39.84
CA ALA A 311 -11.55 3.28 -40.73
C ALA A 311 -10.69 4.41 -41.30
N ALA A 312 -9.39 4.17 -41.44
CA ALA A 312 -8.42 5.12 -41.98
C ALA A 312 -7.39 4.41 -42.87
N TYR A 313 -6.91 5.11 -43.90
CA TYR A 313 -5.73 4.69 -44.64
C TYR A 313 -4.45 5.14 -43.96
N GLY A 314 -3.38 4.37 -44.13
CA GLY A 314 -2.03 4.81 -43.79
C GLY A 314 -0.95 3.88 -44.32
N PRO A 315 0.34 4.19 -44.11
CA PRO A 315 1.46 3.39 -44.57
C PRO A 315 1.36 1.93 -44.14
N VAL A 316 1.91 1.00 -44.92
CA VAL A 316 1.89 -0.43 -44.61
C VAL A 316 2.49 -0.72 -43.22
N GLY A 317 1.72 -1.38 -42.36
CA GLY A 317 2.13 -1.73 -41.01
C GLY A 317 0.99 -2.18 -40.11
N THR A 318 1.23 -2.15 -38.80
CA THR A 318 0.21 -2.40 -37.78
C THR A 318 -0.01 -1.15 -36.92
N PRO A 319 -1.27 -0.79 -36.61
CA PRO A 319 -1.55 0.39 -35.81
C PRO A 319 -1.11 0.11 -34.38
N PHE A 320 -0.20 0.93 -33.85
CA PHE A 320 0.35 0.77 -32.50
C PHE A 320 -0.29 1.71 -31.50
N ARG A 321 -0.61 2.95 -31.90
CA ARG A 321 -1.21 3.96 -31.04
C ARG A 321 -2.35 4.68 -31.74
N ILE A 322 -3.51 4.75 -31.08
CA ILE A 322 -4.69 5.50 -31.52
C ILE A 322 -4.93 6.62 -30.52
N ALA A 323 -5.28 7.81 -31.03
CA ALA A 323 -5.55 9.00 -30.24
C ALA A 323 -6.99 9.48 -30.43
N TYR A 324 -7.54 10.08 -29.39
CA TYR A 324 -8.81 10.82 -29.41
C TYR A 324 -8.60 12.21 -28.80
N VAL A 325 -9.09 13.22 -29.50
CA VAL A 325 -9.00 14.63 -29.15
C VAL A 325 -10.25 15.02 -28.37
N MET A 326 -10.13 15.16 -27.05
CA MET A 326 -11.28 15.46 -26.21
C MET A 326 -11.76 16.89 -26.34
N ASN A 327 -10.86 17.83 -26.61
CA ASN A 327 -11.20 19.23 -26.84
C ASN A 327 -10.89 19.66 -28.27
N ALA A 328 -11.74 19.26 -29.21
CA ALA A 328 -11.58 19.58 -30.64
C ALA A 328 -11.72 21.08 -30.95
N SER A 329 -12.39 21.83 -30.07
CA SER A 329 -12.66 23.26 -30.28
C SER A 329 -11.49 24.19 -29.95
N THR A 330 -10.51 23.72 -29.15
CA THR A 330 -9.35 24.51 -28.79
C THR A 330 -8.26 24.41 -29.85
N ARG A 331 -7.89 25.54 -30.45
CA ARG A 331 -6.66 25.65 -31.21
C ARG A 331 -5.55 26.10 -30.25
N PRO A 332 -4.41 25.40 -30.13
CA PRO A 332 -3.34 25.86 -29.26
C PRO A 332 -2.89 27.29 -29.67
N PRO A 333 -2.59 28.18 -28.71
CA PRO A 333 -1.97 29.47 -29.01
C PRO A 333 -0.68 29.24 -29.80
N VAL A 334 -0.48 29.99 -30.87
CA VAL A 334 0.74 29.91 -31.69
C VAL A 334 1.88 30.61 -30.95
N ASP A 335 2.45 29.94 -29.95
CA ASP A 335 3.69 30.32 -29.27
C ASP A 335 4.70 29.15 -29.38
N GLY A 336 5.25 28.96 -30.58
CA GLY A 336 6.44 28.12 -30.82
C GLY A 336 6.27 26.59 -30.71
N VAL A 337 5.13 26.07 -30.28
CA VAL A 337 4.81 24.63 -30.33
C VAL A 337 4.14 24.35 -31.68
N GLN A 338 4.70 23.42 -32.46
CA GLN A 338 4.05 23.02 -33.71
C GLN A 338 2.63 22.56 -33.41
N PRO A 339 1.60 23.08 -34.10
CA PRO A 339 0.25 22.57 -33.95
C PRO A 339 0.30 21.06 -34.21
N THR A 340 -0.34 20.28 -33.35
CA THR A 340 -0.72 18.92 -33.75
C THR A 340 -1.46 19.06 -35.07
N GLU A 341 -1.14 18.23 -36.08
CA GLU A 341 -1.80 18.30 -37.40
C GLU A 341 -3.33 18.17 -37.27
N VAL A 342 -3.80 17.59 -36.15
CA VAL A 342 -5.20 17.59 -35.72
C VAL A 342 -5.50 18.79 -34.81
N PRO A 343 -6.52 19.62 -35.10
CA PRO A 343 -6.98 20.68 -34.21
C PRO A 343 -7.48 20.12 -32.87
N GLY A 344 -6.99 20.66 -31.76
CA GLY A 344 -7.54 20.37 -30.44
C GLY A 344 -6.51 20.37 -29.31
N SER A 345 -6.98 20.13 -28.10
CA SER A 345 -6.15 19.87 -26.92
C SER A 345 -6.72 18.71 -26.11
N ASN A 346 -5.97 18.28 -25.08
CA ASN A 346 -6.33 17.19 -24.18
C ASN A 346 -6.59 15.87 -24.94
N ILE A 347 -5.50 15.21 -25.33
CA ILE A 347 -5.51 14.01 -26.17
C ILE A 347 -5.36 12.78 -25.27
N VAL A 348 -6.30 11.86 -25.40
CA VAL A 348 -6.23 10.53 -24.79
C VAL A 348 -5.73 9.55 -25.85
N SER A 349 -4.74 8.71 -25.54
CA SER A 349 -4.24 7.68 -26.45
C SER A 349 -4.36 6.27 -25.89
N TRP A 350 -4.50 5.30 -26.79
CA TRP A 350 -4.46 3.87 -26.48
C TRP A 350 -3.34 3.19 -27.25
N LEU A 351 -2.63 2.29 -26.58
CA LEU A 351 -1.72 1.33 -27.18
C LEU A 351 -2.51 0.10 -27.61
N ASN A 352 -2.25 -0.37 -28.83
CA ASN A 352 -2.79 -1.62 -29.35
C ASN A 352 -2.07 -2.82 -28.70
N GLN A 353 -2.30 -2.98 -27.41
CA GLN A 353 -1.73 -3.99 -26.54
C GLN A 353 -2.79 -4.40 -25.51
N ALA A 354 -2.81 -5.69 -25.16
CA ALA A 354 -3.64 -6.18 -24.07
C ALA A 354 -3.11 -5.65 -22.73
N ASN A 355 -4.02 -5.37 -21.81
CA ASN A 355 -3.66 -5.00 -20.46
C ASN A 355 -3.12 -6.22 -19.69
N THR A 356 -1.85 -6.17 -19.31
CA THR A 356 -1.22 -7.19 -18.46
C THR A 356 -1.11 -6.77 -16.99
N GLU A 357 -1.39 -5.50 -16.69
CA GLU A 357 -1.11 -4.88 -15.40
C GLU A 357 -2.31 -4.96 -14.44
N CYS A 358 -3.53 -4.86 -14.97
CA CYS A 358 -4.74 -4.85 -14.15
C CYS A 358 -5.79 -5.81 -14.69
N THR A 359 -6.51 -6.46 -13.79
CA THR A 359 -7.56 -7.43 -14.10
C THR A 359 -8.87 -6.96 -13.45
N GLY A 360 -9.96 -6.98 -14.22
CA GLY A 360 -11.30 -6.54 -13.78
C GLY A 360 -11.85 -5.35 -14.56
N GLU A 361 -13.17 -5.15 -14.48
CA GLU A 361 -13.83 -3.99 -15.09
C GLU A 361 -13.58 -2.74 -14.24
N ILE A 362 -13.31 -1.62 -14.92
CA ILE A 362 -13.00 -0.35 -14.26
C ILE A 362 -14.32 0.35 -13.95
N GLU A 363 -14.51 0.70 -12.69
CA GLU A 363 -15.64 1.51 -12.27
C GLU A 363 -15.36 2.99 -12.52
N PRO A 364 -16.39 3.80 -12.85
CA PRO A 364 -16.25 5.24 -12.89
C PRO A 364 -15.82 5.78 -11.52
N PRO A 365 -14.91 6.77 -11.46
CA PRO A 365 -14.53 7.38 -10.20
C PRO A 365 -15.77 8.00 -9.53
N ARG A 366 -15.96 7.69 -8.25
CA ARG A 366 -17.12 8.10 -7.44
C ARG A 366 -17.14 9.59 -7.17
#